data_AF-A0A1Y1XQY4-F1
#
_entry.id   AF-A0A1Y1XQY4-F1
#
_cell.length_a   1.000
_cell.length_b   1.000
_cell.length_c   1.000
_cell.angle_alpha   90.00
_cell.angle_beta   90.00
_cell.angle_gamma   90.00
#
_symmetry.space_group_name_H-M   'P 1'
#
loop_
_entity.id
_entity.type
_entity.pdbx_description
1 polymer ?
#
loop_
_entity_poly.entity_id
_entity_poly.type
_entity_poly.pdbx_seq_one_letter_code
_entity_poly.pdbx_strand_id
1 'polypeptide(L)'
;MANRRLKGYRFEDSIREFTPDKLFKNKSNKRRESYVVNGVNILNRDEMDSEAAINRLQKRREQHNRVERKRRDLINSAIEELSEIVPNAQEDGIKYARGNVLRLTIDYI
;
A
#
# COMPACT_ATOMS: atom_id res chain seq x y z
N MET A 1 1.54 -22.21 -32.15
CA MET A 1 1.74 -20.87 -31.53
C MET A 1 0.66 -20.66 -30.47
N ALA A 2 0.90 -21.02 -29.20
CA ALA A 2 -0.14 -20.95 -28.16
C ALA A 2 -0.08 -19.61 -27.40
N ASN A 3 -1.15 -18.83 -27.54
CA ASN A 3 -1.38 -17.56 -26.84
C ASN A 3 -1.55 -17.79 -25.32
N ARG A 4 -0.58 -17.35 -24.52
CA ARG A 4 -0.72 -17.27 -23.06
C ARG A 4 -1.53 -16.02 -22.70
N ARG A 5 -2.84 -16.18 -22.50
CA ARG A 5 -3.69 -15.13 -21.89
C ARG A 5 -3.25 -14.94 -20.43
N LEU A 6 -2.64 -13.79 -20.11
CA LEU A 6 -2.47 -13.35 -18.73
C LEU A 6 -3.86 -13.22 -18.09
N LYS A 7 -4.15 -14.06 -17.09
CA LYS A 7 -5.37 -13.99 -16.28
C LYS A 7 -5.22 -12.76 -15.35
N GLY A 8 -5.49 -11.58 -15.89
CA GLY A 8 -5.55 -10.35 -15.11
C GLY A 8 -6.73 -10.44 -14.14
N TYR A 9 -6.45 -10.36 -12.84
CA TYR A 9 -7.48 -10.17 -11.82
C TYR A 9 -8.19 -8.84 -12.12
N ARG A 10 -9.52 -8.85 -12.26
CA ARG A 10 -10.30 -7.63 -12.47
C ARG A 10 -10.44 -6.89 -11.15
N PHE A 11 -10.40 -5.56 -11.21
CA PHE A 11 -10.55 -4.66 -10.06
C PHE A 11 -11.80 -4.98 -9.22
N GLU A 12 -12.88 -5.40 -9.88
CA GLU A 12 -14.16 -5.78 -9.25
C GLU A 12 -14.07 -7.05 -8.37
N ASP A 13 -13.10 -7.93 -8.64
CA ASP A 13 -12.89 -9.16 -7.84
C ASP A 13 -12.25 -8.83 -6.47
N SER A 14 -11.68 -7.63 -6.32
CA SER A 14 -10.95 -7.22 -5.10
C SER A 14 -11.87 -6.64 -4.00
N ILE A 15 -13.15 -6.39 -4.29
CA ILE A 15 -14.06 -5.66 -3.39
C ILE A 15 -15.19 -6.56 -2.85
N ARG A 16 -15.25 -7.85 -3.19
CA ARG A 16 -16.36 -8.74 -2.80
C ARG A 16 -16.13 -9.72 -1.65
N GLU A 17 -15.03 -9.64 -0.91
CA GLU A 17 -14.96 -10.42 0.33
C GLU A 17 -14.09 -9.77 1.42
N PHE A 18 -14.46 -8.55 1.83
CA PHE A 18 -14.05 -8.04 3.14
C PHE A 18 -15.05 -8.51 4.21
N THR A 19 -15.04 -9.81 4.48
CA THR A 19 -15.63 -10.37 5.72
C THR A 19 -14.51 -10.58 6.73
N PRO A 20 -14.38 -9.74 7.78
CA PRO A 20 -13.31 -9.87 8.77
C PRO A 20 -13.33 -11.24 9.48
N ASP A 21 -14.51 -11.85 9.63
CA ASP A 21 -14.68 -13.16 10.27
C ASP A 21 -14.07 -14.32 9.49
N LYS A 22 -13.86 -14.16 8.17
CA LYS A 22 -13.22 -15.18 7.32
C LYS A 22 -11.71 -14.98 7.17
N LEU A 23 -11.16 -13.80 7.51
CA LEU A 23 -9.71 -13.57 7.49
C LEU A 23 -8.98 -14.33 8.60
N PHE A 24 -9.66 -14.59 9.72
CA PHE A 24 -9.14 -15.35 10.86
C PHE A 24 -9.45 -16.85 10.81
N LYS A 25 -9.84 -17.39 9.64
CA LYS A 25 -9.76 -18.84 9.46
C LYS A 25 -8.29 -19.20 9.55
N ASN A 26 -7.89 -19.72 10.72
CA ASN A 26 -6.64 -20.43 10.93
C ASN A 26 -6.34 -21.16 9.63
N LYS A 27 -5.30 -20.72 8.91
CA LYS A 27 -4.77 -21.50 7.79
C LYS A 27 -4.43 -22.82 8.44
N SER A 28 -5.32 -23.80 8.27
CA SER A 28 -5.02 -25.17 8.64
C SER A 28 -3.64 -25.43 8.08
N ASN A 29 -2.75 -25.97 8.89
CA ASN A 29 -1.41 -26.39 8.51
C ASN A 29 -1.56 -27.37 7.35
N LYS A 30 -1.76 -26.84 6.14
CA LYS A 30 -1.77 -27.59 4.90
C LYS A 30 -0.29 -27.86 4.73
N ARG A 31 0.17 -28.98 5.28
CA ARG A 31 1.52 -29.49 5.08
C ARG A 31 1.74 -29.44 3.58
N ARG A 32 2.49 -28.44 3.13
CA ARG A 32 2.74 -28.23 1.71
C ARG A 32 3.65 -29.38 1.32
N GLU A 33 3.16 -30.23 0.43
CA GLU A 33 3.85 -31.44 0.00
C GLU A 33 5.27 -31.07 -0.46
N SER A 34 6.26 -31.68 0.19
CA SER A 34 7.65 -31.56 -0.25
C SER A 34 7.79 -32.37 -1.53
N TYR A 35 8.28 -31.73 -2.60
CA TYR A 35 8.53 -32.43 -3.85
C TYR A 35 9.95 -32.98 -3.75
N VAL A 36 10.04 -34.27 -3.46
CA VAL A 36 11.31 -35.00 -3.34
C VAL A 36 11.48 -35.87 -4.58
N VAL A 37 12.60 -35.71 -5.28
CA VAL A 37 13.01 -36.57 -6.39
C VAL A 37 14.37 -37.15 -6.03
N ASN A 38 14.49 -38.48 -6.06
CA ASN A 38 15.72 -39.20 -5.70
C ASN A 38 16.31 -38.81 -4.32
N GLY A 39 15.45 -38.60 -3.33
CA GLY A 39 15.86 -38.23 -1.96
C GLY A 39 16.27 -36.76 -1.79
N VAL A 40 16.17 -35.93 -2.83
CA VAL A 40 16.49 -34.50 -2.77
C VAL A 40 15.20 -33.68 -2.89
N ASN A 41 15.00 -32.73 -1.98
CA ASN A 41 13.91 -31.75 -2.09
C ASN A 41 14.25 -30.76 -3.22
N ILE A 42 13.61 -30.94 -4.38
CA ILE A 42 13.88 -30.12 -5.56
C ILE A 42 13.36 -28.68 -5.45
N LEU A 43 12.53 -28.39 -4.45
CA LEU A 43 12.05 -27.04 -4.20
C LEU A 43 12.97 -26.23 -3.29
N ASN A 44 14.00 -26.87 -2.71
CA ASN A 44 15.06 -26.27 -1.88
C ASN A 44 14.58 -25.08 -1.03
N ARG A 45 13.41 -25.22 -0.38
CA ARG A 45 12.83 -24.17 0.45
C ARG A 45 13.11 -24.52 1.90
N ASP A 46 14.14 -23.91 2.45
CA ASP A 46 14.32 -23.85 3.89
C ASP A 46 13.22 -22.98 4.51
N GLU A 47 12.64 -23.43 5.62
CA GLU A 47 11.65 -22.64 6.38
C GLU A 47 12.24 -21.28 6.82
N MET A 48 13.56 -21.23 7.01
CA MET A 48 14.35 -20.01 7.23
C MET A 48 14.27 -19.00 6.08
N ASP A 49 14.19 -19.48 4.84
CA ASP A 49 14.13 -18.63 3.65
C ASP A 49 12.75 -17.95 3.53
N SER A 50 11.72 -18.56 4.13
CA SER A 50 10.38 -17.98 4.24
C SER A 50 10.36 -16.81 5.21
N GLU A 51 11.03 -16.92 6.37
CA GLU A 51 11.15 -15.82 7.33
C GLU A 51 12.01 -14.68 6.77
N ALA A 52 13.13 -15.00 6.10
CA ALA A 52 13.96 -14.03 5.42
C ALA A 52 13.19 -13.30 4.29
N ALA A 53 12.39 -14.02 3.51
CA ALA A 53 11.54 -13.45 2.47
C ALA A 53 10.43 -12.55 3.04
N ILE A 54 9.80 -12.95 4.15
CA ILE A 54 8.80 -12.14 4.86
C ILE A 54 9.43 -10.85 5.38
N ASN A 55 10.59 -10.94 6.02
CA ASN A 55 11.35 -9.78 6.52
C ASN A 55 11.75 -8.83 5.39
N ARG A 56 12.20 -9.35 4.25
CA ARG A 56 12.52 -8.54 3.05
C ARG A 56 11.27 -7.83 2.52
N LEU A 57 10.13 -8.52 2.45
CA LEU A 57 8.87 -7.92 2.02
C LEU A 57 8.40 -6.82 2.98
N GLN A 58 8.53 -7.05 4.28
CA GLN A 58 8.18 -6.08 5.31
C GLN A 58 9.05 -4.82 5.20
N LYS A 59 10.39 -4.97 5.10
CA LYS A 59 11.31 -3.84 4.90
C LYS A 59 10.96 -3.01 3.66
N ARG A 60 10.61 -3.66 2.55
CA ARG A 60 10.17 -2.95 1.32
C ARG A 60 8.89 -2.15 1.56
N ARG A 61 7.91 -2.72 2.26
CA ARG A 61 6.67 -2.02 2.62
C ARG A 61 6.94 -0.85 3.57
N GLU A 62 7.78 -1.03 4.57
CA GLU A 62 8.16 0.02 5.52
C GLU A 62 8.89 1.18 4.82
N GLN A 63 9.84 0.87 3.93
CA GLN A 63 10.53 1.87 3.13
C GLN A 63 9.56 2.65 2.25
N HIS A 64 8.66 1.94 1.55
CA HIS A 64 7.63 2.57 0.72
C HIS A 64 6.73 3.49 1.57
N ASN A 65 6.25 3.01 2.71
CA ASN A 65 5.41 3.79 3.63
C ASN A 65 6.12 5.00 4.21
N ARG A 66 7.44 4.90 4.43
CA ARG A 66 8.27 6.04 4.89
C ARG A 66 8.37 7.10 3.80
N VAL A 67 8.65 6.71 2.57
CA VAL A 67 8.74 7.63 1.43
C VAL A 67 7.41 8.32 1.18
N GLU A 68 6.31 7.56 1.18
CA GLU A 68 4.98 8.12 0.93
C GLU A 68 4.52 9.03 2.07
N ARG A 69 4.87 8.74 3.33
CA ARG A 69 4.65 9.68 4.44
C ARG A 69 5.35 11.00 4.20
N LYS A 70 6.65 10.96 3.90
CA LYS A 70 7.42 12.17 3.58
C LYS A 70 6.82 12.96 2.41
N ARG A 71 6.35 12.27 1.36
CA ARG A 71 5.68 12.91 0.22
C ARG A 71 4.39 13.63 0.65
N ARG A 72 3.57 12.98 1.48
CA ARG A 72 2.34 13.59 2.03
C ARG A 72 2.64 14.76 2.94
N ASP A 73 3.68 14.65 3.77
CA ASP A 73 4.08 15.72 4.68
C ASP A 73 4.52 16.95 3.88
N LEU A 74 5.34 16.78 2.84
CA LEU A 74 5.72 17.87 1.93
C LEU A 74 4.52 18.54 1.26
N ILE A 75 3.54 17.76 0.78
CA ILE A 75 2.32 18.33 0.18
C ILE A 75 1.50 19.09 1.22
N ASN A 76 1.39 18.55 2.43
CA ASN A 76 0.64 19.20 3.50
C ASN A 76 1.31 20.52 3.91
N SER A 77 2.64 20.55 4.04
CA SER A 77 3.39 21.76 4.34
C SER A 77 3.23 22.80 3.24
N ALA A 78 3.31 22.40 1.96
CA ALA A 78 3.10 23.34 0.86
C ALA A 78 1.68 23.93 0.85
N ILE A 79 0.65 23.14 1.20
CA ILE A 79 -0.73 23.65 1.31
C ILE A 79 -0.87 24.60 2.51
N GLU A 80 -0.18 24.33 3.62
CA GLU A 80 -0.17 25.19 4.81
C GLU A 80 0.53 26.52 4.52
N GLU A 81 1.67 26.51 3.83
CA GLU A 81 2.35 27.72 3.34
C GLU A 81 1.45 28.52 2.38
N LEU A 82 0.71 27.85 1.49
CA LEU A 82 -0.26 28.52 0.61
C LEU A 82 -1.38 29.21 1.39
N SER A 83 -1.89 28.60 2.46
CA SER A 83 -2.95 29.24 3.26
C SER A 83 -2.50 30.52 3.97
N GLU A 84 -1.21 30.66 4.29
CA GLU A 84 -0.67 31.85 4.91
C GLU A 84 -0.53 33.03 3.92
N ILE A 85 -0.25 32.72 2.64
CA ILE A 85 0.01 33.73 1.60
C ILE A 85 -1.30 34.20 0.94
N VAL A 86 -2.25 33.29 0.75
CA VAL A 86 -3.46 33.57 -0.03
C VAL A 86 -4.47 34.34 0.85
N PRO A 87 -4.96 35.50 0.38
CA PRO A 87 -5.95 36.27 1.14
C PRO A 87 -7.24 35.46 1.32
N ASN A 88 -7.82 35.54 2.52
CA ASN A 88 -9.03 34.79 2.92
C ASN A 88 -8.86 33.26 2.96
N ALA A 89 -7.64 32.73 2.78
CA ALA A 89 -7.36 31.30 2.95
C ALA A 89 -7.01 30.93 4.41
N GLN A 90 -6.95 31.92 5.30
CA GLN A 90 -6.75 31.77 6.73
C GLN A 90 -7.60 32.80 7.48
N GLU A 91 -8.32 32.35 8.49
CA GLU A 91 -9.15 33.14 9.38
C GLU A 91 -8.87 32.65 10.79
N ASP A 92 -8.69 33.56 11.75
CA ASP A 92 -8.19 33.24 13.08
C ASP A 92 -9.05 32.18 13.76
N GLY A 93 -8.45 31.02 14.03
CA GLY A 93 -9.09 29.88 14.69
C GLY A 93 -9.87 28.92 13.76
N ILE A 94 -9.95 29.18 12.45
CA ILE A 94 -10.63 28.31 11.50
C ILE A 94 -9.62 27.67 10.54
N LYS A 95 -9.47 26.35 10.64
CA LYS A 95 -8.67 25.58 9.68
C LYS A 95 -9.49 25.32 8.42
N TYR A 96 -9.19 26.01 7.33
CA TYR A 96 -9.85 25.77 6.05
C TYR A 96 -9.58 24.37 5.51
N ALA A 97 -10.57 23.82 4.80
CA ALA A 97 -10.40 22.58 4.07
C ALA A 97 -9.32 22.75 2.99
N ARG A 98 -8.44 21.75 2.84
CA ARG A 98 -7.35 21.79 1.84
C ARG A 98 -7.85 22.12 0.43
N GLY A 99 -9.03 21.64 0.05
CA GLY A 99 -9.65 21.94 -1.25
C GLY A 99 -10.00 23.42 -1.44
N ASN A 100 -10.43 24.09 -0.37
CA ASN A 100 -10.78 25.52 -0.42
C ASN A 100 -9.53 26.38 -0.56
N VAL A 101 -8.46 26.05 0.18
CA VAL A 101 -7.15 26.72 0.05
C VAL A 101 -6.64 26.65 -1.38
N LEU A 102 -6.68 25.46 -2.00
CA LEU A 102 -6.28 25.29 -3.40
C LEU A 102 -7.16 26.08 -4.37
N ARG A 103 -8.47 26.18 -4.11
CA ARG A 103 -9.37 26.97 -4.95
C ARG A 103 -9.08 28.47 -4.87
N LEU A 104 -8.95 28.99 -3.64
CA LEU A 104 -8.58 30.39 -3.40
C LEU A 104 -7.22 30.73 -3.98
N THR A 105 -6.27 29.79 -3.96
CA THR A 105 -4.95 29.96 -4.59
C THR A 105 -5.09 30.16 -6.10
N ILE A 106 -5.96 29.40 -6.78
CA ILE A 106 -6.21 29.55 -8.22
C ILE A 106 -6.85 30.92 -8.51
N ASP A 107 -7.81 31.34 -7.68
CA ASP A 107 -8.50 32.62 -7.87
C ASP A 107 -7.58 33.84 -7.60
N TYR A 108 -6.47 33.63 -6.87
CA TYR A 108 -5.49 34.66 -6.54
C TYR A 108 -4.41 34.89 -7.61
N ILE A 109 -4.15 33.89 -8.47
CA ILE A 109 -3.18 33.95 -9.58
C ILE A 109 -3.80 34.58 -10.82
#